data_AF-A0A832JJA8-F1
#
_entry.id   AF-A0A832JJA8-F1
#
_cell.length_a   1.000
_cell.length_b   1.000
_cell.length_c   1.000
_cell.angle_alpha   90.00
_cell.angle_beta   90.00
_cell.angle_gamma   90.00
#
_symmetry.space_group_name_H-M   'P 1'
#
loop_
_entity.id
_entity.type
_entity.pdbx_description
1 polymer ?
#
loop_
_entity_poly.entity_id
_entity_poly.type
_entity_poly.pdbx_seq_one_letter_code
_entity_poly.pdbx_strand_id
1 'polypeptide(L)' 'DFGGGGRRRVLLLVDASPGEYVVVHAGSAIGKVKPEEALEILLALREVAESLSPEAVSALDKAIEELEAIARARRFEAET' A
#
# COMPACT_ATOMS: atom_id res chain seq x y z
N ASP A 1 -2.09 -0.12 -7.80
CA ASP A 1 -2.16 -1.51 -7.31
C ASP A 1 -2.73 -1.45 -5.90
N PHE A 2 -3.45 -2.48 -5.44
CA PHE A 2 -4.02 -2.53 -4.08
C PHE A 2 -3.45 -3.72 -3.28
N GLY A 3 -2.23 -4.18 -3.59
CA GLY A 3 -1.53 -5.21 -2.82
C GLY A 3 -2.28 -6.55 -2.80
N GLY A 4 -2.54 -7.12 -3.98
CA GLY A 4 -3.27 -8.40 -4.11
C GLY A 4 -4.79 -8.28 -4.29
N GLY A 5 -5.38 -7.09 -4.12
CA GLY A 5 -6.80 -6.79 -4.42
C GLY A 5 -7.11 -6.50 -5.91
N GLY A 6 -6.09 -6.61 -6.78
CA GLY A 6 -6.16 -6.32 -8.22
C GLY A 6 -5.86 -4.86 -8.57
N ARG A 7 -5.70 -4.58 -9.87
CA ARG A 7 -5.48 -3.22 -10.38
C ARG A 7 -6.81 -2.57 -10.75
N ARG A 8 -7.05 -1.36 -10.26
CA ARG A 8 -8.24 -0.56 -10.59
C ARG A 8 -7.84 0.84 -11.02
N ARG A 9 -8.65 1.45 -11.88
CA ARG A 9 -8.56 2.88 -12.20
C ARG A 9 -9.18 3.67 -11.05
N VAL A 10 -8.51 4.75 -10.66
CA VAL A 10 -8.97 5.68 -9.62
C VAL A 10 -8.90 7.10 -10.16
N LEU A 11 -9.75 7.98 -9.65
CA LEU A 11 -9.67 9.41 -9.93
C LEU A 11 -8.54 10.02 -9.11
N LEU A 12 -7.65 10.79 -9.74
CA LEU A 12 -6.57 11.49 -9.02
C LEU A 12 -7.05 12.89 -8.62
N LEU A 13 -7.17 13.13 -7.31
CA LEU A 13 -7.39 14.46 -6.73
C LEU A 13 -6.10 15.07 -6.16
N VAL A 14 -4.99 14.34 -6.31
CA VAL A 14 -3.64 14.72 -5.90
C VAL A 14 -2.67 14.52 -7.06
N ASP A 15 -1.59 15.28 -7.08
CA ASP A 15 -0.53 15.13 -8.07
C ASP A 15 0.37 13.94 -7.74
N ALA A 16 -0.02 12.77 -8.27
CA ALA A 16 0.67 11.50 -8.05
C ALA A 16 1.21 10.91 -9.36
N SER A 17 2.44 10.44 -9.30
CA SER A 17 3.15 9.77 -10.39
C SER A 17 3.26 8.25 -10.14
N PRO A 18 3.46 7.43 -11.19
CA PRO A 18 3.73 6.01 -11.02
C PRO A 18 4.89 5.75 -10.04
N GLY A 19 4.69 4.80 -9.12
CA GLY A 19 5.67 4.45 -8.08
C GLY A 19 5.50 5.21 -6.77
N GLU A 20 4.62 6.23 -6.72
CA GLU A 20 4.16 6.87 -5.49
C GLU A 20 2.95 6.14 -4.90
N TYR A 21 2.79 6.24 -3.58
CA TYR A 21 1.70 5.62 -2.84
C TYR A 21 0.63 6.67 -2.51
N VAL A 22 -0.63 6.25 -2.57
CA VAL A 22 -1.79 7.11 -2.30
C VAL A 22 -2.81 6.38 -1.44
N VAL A 23 -3.54 7.14 -0.64
CA VAL A 23 -4.75 6.67 0.02
C VAL A 23 -5.91 6.83 -0.94
N VAL A 24 -6.63 5.75 -1.20
CA VAL A 24 -7.83 5.76 -2.05
C VAL A 24 -9.07 5.60 -1.18
N HIS A 25 -10.01 6.52 -1.34
CA HIS A 25 -11.33 6.45 -0.72
C HIS A 25 -12.40 6.68 -1.79
N ALA A 26 -13.44 5.82 -1.80
CA ALA A 26 -14.54 5.89 -2.75
C ALA A 26 -14.09 6.03 -4.23
N GLY A 27 -13.02 5.33 -4.62
CA GLY A 27 -12.48 5.36 -5.98
C GLY A 27 -11.65 6.59 -6.34
N SER A 28 -11.36 7.47 -5.37
CA SER A 28 -10.53 8.67 -5.56
C SER A 28 -9.27 8.60 -4.70
N ALA A 29 -8.12 8.93 -5.29
CA ALA A 29 -6.87 9.15 -4.55
C ALA A 29 -6.94 10.54 -3.88
N ILE A 30 -6.95 10.56 -2.56
CA ILE A 30 -7.22 11.75 -1.75
C ILE A 30 -5.98 12.28 -1.02
N GLY A 31 -4.89 11.53 -0.99
CA GLY A 31 -3.66 11.90 -0.30
C GLY A 31 -2.49 11.05 -0.77
N LYS A 32 -1.32 11.68 -0.89
CA LYS A 32 -0.04 10.98 -1.09
C LYS A 32 0.51 10.54 0.26
N VAL A 33 1.17 9.40 0.27
CA VAL A 33 1.89 8.89 1.44
C VAL A 33 3.26 8.39 1.01
N LYS A 34 4.22 8.45 1.92
CA LYS A 34 5.52 7.82 1.73
C LYS A 34 5.39 6.29 1.85
N PRO A 35 6.33 5.51 1.30
CA PRO A 35 6.32 4.06 1.46
C PRO A 35 6.30 3.62 2.93
N GLU A 36 7.02 4.32 3.82
CA GLU A 36 7.06 4.01 5.24
C GLU A 36 5.70 4.26 5.91
N GLU A 37 5.04 5.36 5.58
CA GLU A 37 3.70 5.70 6.07
C GLU A 37 2.65 4.69 5.54
N ALA A 38 2.79 4.26 4.28
CA ALA A 38 1.92 3.23 3.70
C ALA A 38 2.06 1.90 4.45
N LEU A 39 3.29 1.52 4.84
CA LEU A 39 3.54 0.32 5.63
C LEU A 39 2.90 0.41 7.02
N GLU A 40 3.04 1.55 7.72
CA GLU A 40 2.40 1.79 9.01
C GLU A 40 0.86 1.67 8.91
N ILE A 41 0.27 2.24 7.86
CA ILE A 41 -1.17 2.12 7.60
C ILE A 41 -1.57 0.66 7.38
N LEU A 42 -0.82 -0.10 6.59
CA LEU A 42 -1.12 -1.52 6.32
C LEU A 42 -1.01 -2.38 7.59
N LEU A 43 -0.01 -2.14 8.44
CA LEU A 43 0.16 -2.81 9.72
C LEU A 43 -1.00 -2.51 10.67
N ALA A 44 -1.39 -1.24 10.79
CA ALA A 44 -2.54 -0.84 11.61
C ALA A 44 -3.86 -1.46 11.10
N LEU A 45 -4.06 -1.51 9.78
CA LEU A 45 -5.22 -2.18 9.18
C LEU A 45 -5.20 -3.70 9.45
N ARG A 46 -4.01 -4.32 9.42
CA ARG A 46 -3.84 -5.75 9.70
C ARG A 46 -4.25 -6.09 11.13
N GLU A 47 -3.81 -5.31 12.12
CA GLU A 47 -4.20 -5.49 13.52
C GLU A 47 -5.72 -5.44 13.70
N VAL A 48 -6.40 -4.51 13.04
CA VAL A 48 -7.87 -4.43 13.08
C VAL A 48 -8.50 -5.63 12.36
N ALA A 49 -7.93 -6.06 11.23
CA ALA A 49 -8.45 -7.17 10.43
C ALA A 49 -8.38 -8.53 11.14
N GLU A 50 -7.44 -8.74 12.06
CA GLU A 50 -7.31 -9.99 12.85
C GLU A 50 -8.62 -10.38 13.56
N SER A 51 -9.39 -9.39 13.97
CA SER A 51 -10.68 -9.59 14.66
C SER A 51 -11.89 -9.61 13.72
N LEU A 52 -11.72 -9.36 12.42
CA LEU A 52 -12.82 -9.13 11.47
C LEU A 52 -12.90 -10.17 10.36
N SER A 53 -11.78 -10.54 9.73
CA SER A 53 -11.77 -11.47 8.58
C SER A 53 -10.38 -12.06 8.32
N PRO A 54 -10.23 -13.39 8.32
CA PRO A 54 -8.99 -14.06 7.91
C PRO A 54 -8.57 -13.73 6.46
N GLU A 55 -9.54 -13.55 5.57
CA GLU A 55 -9.29 -13.19 4.17
C GLU A 55 -8.67 -11.79 4.07
N ALA A 56 -9.15 -10.84 4.89
CA ALA A 56 -8.58 -9.50 4.97
C ALA A 56 -7.14 -9.53 5.51
N VAL A 57 -6.88 -10.34 6.55
CA VAL A 57 -5.51 -10.55 7.07
C VAL A 57 -4.59 -11.08 5.97
N SER A 58 -5.00 -12.13 5.25
CA SER A 58 -4.17 -12.70 4.17
C SER A 58 -3.91 -11.71 3.03
N ALA A 59 -4.87 -10.84 2.70
CA ALA A 59 -4.67 -9.79 1.70
C ALA A 59 -3.66 -8.73 2.19
N LEU A 60 -3.74 -8.32 3.45
CA LEU A 60 -2.84 -7.35 4.05
C LEU A 60 -1.42 -7.90 4.21
N ASP A 61 -1.26 -9.17 4.62
CA ASP A 61 0.05 -9.83 4.71
C ASP A 61 0.78 -9.79 3.37
N LYS A 62 0.09 -10.11 2.26
CA LYS A 62 0.66 -10.04 0.91
C LYS A 62 1.07 -8.62 0.53
N ALA A 63 0.22 -7.64 0.82
CA ALA A 63 0.51 -6.23 0.53
C ALA A 63 1.75 -5.73 1.30
N ILE A 64 1.89 -6.14 2.56
CA ILE A 64 3.03 -5.81 3.42
C ILE A 64 4.31 -6.43 2.86
N GLU A 65 4.31 -7.74 2.56
CA GLU A 65 5.47 -8.45 2.00
C GLU A 65 5.97 -7.81 0.69
N GLU A 66 5.04 -7.44 -0.20
CA GLU A 66 5.34 -6.79 -1.47
C GLU A 66 5.98 -5.42 -1.25
N LEU A 67 5.39 -4.59 -0.37
CA LEU A 67 5.91 -3.26 -0.08
C LEU A 67 7.29 -3.30 0.54
N GLU A 68 7.53 -4.22 1.49
CA GLU A 68 8.85 -4.40 2.07
C GLU A 68 9.89 -4.88 1.04
N ALA A 69 9.50 -5.78 0.12
CA ALA A 69 10.39 -6.23 -0.94
C ALA A 69 10.81 -5.07 -1.85
N ILE A 70 9.86 -4.20 -2.21
CA ILE A 70 10.12 -2.98 -2.97
C ILE A 70 11.04 -2.03 -2.19
N ALA A 71 10.77 -1.82 -0.89
CA ALA A 71 11.60 -0.97 -0.05
C ALA A 71 13.04 -1.47 0.05
N ARG A 72 13.24 -2.79 0.17
CA ARG A 72 14.56 -3.43 0.15
C ARG A 72 15.28 -3.23 -1.18
N ALA A 73 14.59 -3.45 -2.30
CA ALA A 73 15.16 -3.25 -3.64
C ALA A 73 15.59 -1.79 -3.87
N ARG A 74 14.75 -0.82 -3.49
CA ARG A 74 15.06 0.61 -3.62
C ARG A 74 16.27 1.05 -2.78
N ARG A 75 16.45 0.49 -1.58
CA ARG A 75 17.66 0.76 -0.78
C ARG A 75 18.92 0.26 -1.48
N PHE A 76 18.85 -0.94 -2.07
CA PHE A 76 19.99 -1.51 -2.79
C PHE A 76 20.40 -0.64 -4.00
N GLU A 77 19.43 -0.16 -4.78
CA GLU A 77 19.69 0.74 -5.92
C GLU A 77 20.27 2.10 -5.50
N ALA A 78 19.94 2.61 -4.30
CA ALA A 78 20.47 3.87 -3.80
C ALA A 78 21.92 3.79 -3.29
N GLU A 79 22.42 2.57 -3.05
CA GLU A 79 23.76 2.29 -2.48
C GLU A 79 24.80 1.87 -3.54
N THR A 80 24.39 1.66 -4.80
CA THR A 80 25.23 1.28 -5.96
C THR A 80 25.38 2.42 -6.97
#